data_AF-A0A9D6MFG9-F1
#
_entry.id   AF-A0A9D6MFG9-F1
#
_cell.length_a   1.000
_cell.length_b   1.000
_cell.length_c   1.000
_cell.angle_alpha   90.00
_cell.angle_beta   90.00
_cell.angle_gamma   90.00
#
_symmetry.space_group_name_H-M   'P 1'
#
loop_
_entity.id
_entity.type
_entity.pdbx_description
1 polymer ?
#
loop_
_entity_poly.entity_id
_entity_poly.type
_entity_poly.pdbx_seq_one_letter_code
_entity_poly.pdbx_strand_id
1 'polypeptide(L)'
;MRLPASVAARAEEVIRLTDGFSAEHLDEEYAALCRKLIGKLGRKRPSPLLRDDLRIWAAAVIHDVGNVNFLFDPTQKPHLSADSISRLTGVPKSTLRAKAKLICDLLGIRPMEPELCRRELLPQNPLAWLIEVDGLIVESRTMPPEIQEEARRRGLIPDLA
;
A
#
# COMPACT_ATOMS: atom_id res chain seq x y z
N MET A 1 -15.58 -5.53 3.35
CA MET A 1 -15.51 -4.28 2.55
C MET A 1 -16.89 -4.03 1.93
N ARG A 2 -17.47 -2.82 1.98
CA ARG A 2 -18.79 -2.52 1.38
C ARG A 2 -18.62 -1.66 0.11
N LEU A 3 -18.70 -2.28 -1.07
CA LEU A 3 -18.61 -1.63 -2.38
C LEU A 3 -19.89 -1.89 -3.20
N PRO A 4 -20.20 -1.08 -4.22
CA PRO A 4 -21.19 -1.44 -5.23
C PRO A 4 -20.81 -2.79 -5.88
N ALA A 5 -21.80 -3.64 -6.18
CA ALA A 5 -21.57 -5.02 -6.62
C ALA A 5 -20.61 -5.14 -7.82
N SER A 6 -20.73 -4.25 -8.81
CA SER A 6 -19.86 -4.23 -9.99
C SER A 6 -18.40 -3.91 -9.65
N VAL A 7 -18.16 -3.05 -8.66
CA VAL A 7 -16.81 -2.73 -8.20
C VAL A 7 -16.28 -3.83 -7.29
N ALA A 8 -17.14 -4.45 -6.47
CA ALA A 8 -16.77 -5.56 -5.60
C ALA A 8 -16.19 -6.73 -6.39
N ALA A 9 -16.90 -7.19 -7.44
CA ALA A 9 -16.43 -8.30 -8.27
C ALA A 9 -15.08 -8.01 -8.95
N ARG A 10 -14.87 -6.78 -9.44
CA ARG A 10 -13.57 -6.40 -10.05
C ARG A 10 -12.47 -6.27 -9.00
N ALA A 11 -12.77 -5.75 -7.82
CA ALA A 11 -11.81 -5.66 -6.72
C ALA A 11 -11.40 -7.05 -6.22
N GLU A 12 -12.34 -7.99 -6.07
CA GLU A 12 -12.08 -9.39 -5.71
C GLU A 12 -11.17 -10.08 -6.73
N GLU A 13 -11.37 -9.82 -8.02
CA GLU A 13 -10.51 -10.35 -9.06
C GLU A 13 -9.08 -9.80 -8.98
N VAL A 14 -8.90 -8.49 -8.75
CA VAL A 14 -7.56 -7.91 -8.54
C VAL A 14 -6.93 -8.48 -7.28
N ILE A 15 -7.68 -8.64 -6.19
CA ILE A 15 -7.20 -9.25 -4.94
C ILE A 15 -6.69 -10.66 -5.20
N ARG A 16 -7.46 -11.49 -5.92
CA ARG A 16 -7.08 -12.86 -6.26
C ARG A 16 -5.75 -12.91 -7.03
N LEU A 17 -5.55 -12.00 -7.97
CA LEU A 17 -4.31 -11.90 -8.74
C LEU A 17 -3.13 -11.45 -7.87
N THR A 18 -3.31 -10.45 -7.00
CA THR A 18 -2.24 -9.97 -6.12
C THR A 18 -1.91 -10.97 -5.02
N ASP A 19 -2.91 -11.65 -4.46
CA ASP A 19 -2.71 -12.67 -3.43
C ASP A 19 -1.93 -13.87 -3.99
N GLY A 20 -2.28 -14.33 -5.19
CA GLY A 20 -1.54 -15.40 -5.86
C GLY A 20 -0.08 -15.02 -6.13
N PHE A 21 0.15 -13.81 -6.65
CA PHE A 21 1.51 -13.30 -6.87
C PHE A 21 2.30 -13.19 -5.57
N SER A 22 1.69 -12.63 -4.52
CA SER A 22 2.34 -12.45 -3.23
C SER A 22 2.68 -13.79 -2.58
N ALA A 23 1.79 -14.79 -2.67
CA ALA A 23 2.06 -16.13 -2.17
C ALA A 23 3.21 -16.84 -2.90
N GLU A 24 3.37 -16.60 -4.21
CA GLU A 24 4.41 -17.25 -5.02
C GLU A 24 5.77 -16.53 -4.95
N HIS A 25 5.77 -15.21 -4.80
CA HIS A 25 6.98 -14.39 -5.00
C HIS A 25 7.31 -13.41 -3.88
N LEU A 26 6.42 -13.19 -2.91
CA LEU A 26 6.59 -12.24 -1.80
C LEU A 26 6.22 -12.92 -0.46
N ASP A 27 5.32 -12.32 0.31
CA ASP A 27 4.79 -12.86 1.55
C ASP A 27 3.33 -12.40 1.79
N GLU A 28 2.71 -12.90 2.87
CA GLU A 28 1.33 -12.57 3.24
C GLU A 28 1.14 -11.10 3.63
N GLU A 29 2.18 -10.43 4.14
CA GLU A 29 2.09 -9.01 4.48
C GLU A 29 1.92 -8.17 3.22
N TYR A 30 2.67 -8.47 2.15
CA TYR A 30 2.45 -7.86 0.84
C TYR A 30 1.04 -8.09 0.30
N ALA A 31 0.48 -9.31 0.47
CA ALA A 31 -0.90 -9.60 0.06
C ALA A 31 -1.89 -8.71 0.83
N ALA A 32 -1.74 -8.61 2.16
CA ALA A 32 -2.58 -7.77 3.00
C ALA A 32 -2.50 -6.27 2.63
N LEU A 33 -1.31 -5.75 2.35
CA LEU A 33 -1.10 -4.38 1.89
C LEU A 33 -1.73 -4.13 0.52
N CYS A 34 -1.61 -5.08 -0.42
CA CYS A 34 -2.28 -5.03 -1.72
C CYS A 34 -3.81 -4.97 -1.55
N ARG A 35 -4.41 -5.84 -0.73
CA ARG A 35 -5.85 -5.81 -0.42
C ARG A 35 -6.30 -4.45 0.12
N LYS A 36 -5.51 -3.85 1.02
CA LYS A 36 -5.78 -2.50 1.55
C LYS A 36 -5.78 -1.45 0.43
N LEU A 37 -4.76 -1.46 -0.44
CA LEU A 37 -4.65 -0.54 -1.57
C LEU A 37 -5.81 -0.70 -2.57
N ILE A 38 -6.15 -1.94 -2.93
CA ILE A 38 -7.28 -2.26 -3.81
C ILE A 38 -8.59 -1.77 -3.20
N GLY A 39 -8.77 -1.92 -1.89
CA GLY A 39 -9.93 -1.37 -1.19
C GLY A 39 -10.02 0.15 -1.28
N LYS A 40 -8.89 0.87 -1.20
CA LYS A 40 -8.86 2.33 -1.41
C LYS A 40 -9.27 2.69 -2.85
N LEU A 41 -8.75 1.98 -3.85
CA LEU A 41 -9.14 2.17 -5.25
C LEU A 41 -10.64 1.90 -5.46
N GLY A 42 -11.17 0.81 -4.91
CA GLY A 42 -12.59 0.45 -5.00
C GLY A 42 -13.54 1.52 -4.43
N ARG A 43 -13.10 2.30 -3.44
CA ARG A 43 -13.90 3.37 -2.82
C ARG A 43 -13.92 4.68 -3.59
N LYS A 44 -13.01 4.90 -4.56
CA LYS A 44 -13.05 6.08 -5.43
C LYS A 44 -14.31 6.10 -6.29
N ARG A 45 -14.81 7.30 -6.60
CA ARG A 45 -16.05 7.50 -7.36
C ARG A 45 -15.78 8.43 -8.57
N PRO A 46 -15.89 7.93 -9.81
CA PRO A 46 -16.04 6.52 -10.18
C PRO A 46 -14.79 5.70 -9.78
N SER A 47 -14.95 4.39 -9.57
CA SER A 47 -13.82 3.53 -9.25
C SER A 47 -12.98 3.29 -10.51
N PRO A 48 -11.65 3.48 -10.45
CA PRO A 48 -10.79 3.27 -11.60
C PRO A 48 -10.69 1.79 -11.99
N LEU A 49 -11.00 0.86 -11.07
CA LEU A 49 -11.02 -0.59 -11.33
C LEU A 49 -12.09 -0.99 -12.36
N LEU A 50 -13.09 -0.13 -12.61
CA LEU A 50 -14.11 -0.35 -13.64
C LEU A 50 -13.56 -0.18 -15.07
N ARG A 51 -12.34 0.34 -15.22
CA ARG A 51 -11.69 0.62 -16.50
C ARG A 51 -10.42 -0.22 -16.62
N ASP A 52 -10.00 -0.42 -17.87
CA ASP A 52 -8.78 -1.14 -18.24
C ASP A 52 -8.76 -2.63 -17.83
N ASP A 53 -7.66 -3.29 -18.20
CA ASP A 53 -7.38 -4.68 -17.86
C ASP A 53 -7.00 -4.81 -16.37
N LEU A 54 -7.66 -5.74 -15.66
CA LEU A 54 -7.44 -5.99 -14.24
C LEU A 54 -6.03 -6.54 -13.94
N ARG A 55 -5.38 -7.19 -14.90
CA ARG A 55 -3.99 -7.65 -14.77
C ARG A 55 -3.02 -6.47 -14.66
N ILE A 56 -3.31 -5.37 -15.38
CA ILE A 56 -2.52 -4.14 -15.30
C ILE A 56 -2.70 -3.50 -13.92
N TRP A 57 -3.94 -3.48 -13.39
CA TRP A 57 -4.20 -3.00 -12.04
C TRP A 57 -3.50 -3.84 -10.97
N ALA A 58 -3.56 -5.17 -11.07
CA ALA A 58 -2.88 -6.06 -10.14
C ALA A 58 -1.36 -5.83 -10.13
N ALA A 59 -0.73 -5.80 -11.31
CA ALA A 59 0.70 -5.56 -11.42
C ALA A 59 1.09 -4.19 -10.85
N ALA A 60 0.32 -3.14 -11.14
CA ALA A 60 0.58 -1.79 -10.64
C ALA A 60 0.42 -1.68 -9.12
N VAL A 61 -0.58 -2.34 -8.53
CA VAL A 61 -0.76 -2.43 -7.08
C VAL A 61 0.45 -3.09 -6.41
N ILE A 62 0.92 -4.23 -6.94
CA ILE A 62 2.12 -4.91 -6.44
C ILE A 62 3.33 -3.99 -6.51
N HIS A 63 3.49 -3.30 -7.65
CA HIS A 63 4.59 -2.37 -7.85
C HIS A 63 4.57 -1.21 -6.85
N ASP A 64 3.41 -0.59 -6.60
CA ASP A 64 3.31 0.53 -5.66
C ASP A 64 3.52 0.12 -4.21
N VAL A 65 2.92 -1.00 -3.78
CA VAL A 65 3.19 -1.55 -2.45
C VAL A 65 4.67 -1.91 -2.33
N GLY A 66 5.26 -2.51 -3.37
CA GLY A 66 6.69 -2.76 -3.45
C GLY A 66 7.53 -1.49 -3.29
N ASN A 67 7.17 -0.43 -3.99
CA ASN A 67 7.89 0.84 -3.94
C ASN A 67 7.82 1.51 -2.56
N VAL A 68 6.65 1.49 -1.90
CA VAL A 68 6.48 2.02 -0.54
C VAL A 68 7.35 1.27 0.48
N ASN A 69 7.62 -0.01 0.22
CA ASN A 69 8.31 -0.92 1.13
C ASN A 69 9.70 -1.32 0.64
N PHE A 70 10.31 -0.51 -0.21
CA PHE A 70 11.69 -0.69 -0.70
C PHE A 70 11.97 -2.06 -1.33
N LEU A 71 10.96 -2.73 -1.89
CA LEU A 71 11.08 -4.06 -2.51
C LEU A 71 12.16 -4.11 -3.60
N PHE A 72 12.44 -2.97 -4.24
CA PHE A 72 13.43 -2.84 -5.31
C PHE A 72 14.88 -2.68 -4.81
N ASP A 73 15.08 -2.52 -3.50
CA ASP A 73 16.40 -2.44 -2.89
C ASP A 73 16.91 -3.87 -2.58
N PRO A 74 18.08 -4.30 -3.13
CA PRO A 74 18.64 -5.63 -2.90
C PRO A 74 18.98 -5.96 -1.44
N THR A 75 19.04 -4.95 -0.56
CA THR A 75 19.29 -5.14 0.87
C THR A 75 18.05 -5.59 1.65
N GLN A 76 16.86 -5.46 1.06
CA GLN A 76 15.58 -5.78 1.69
C GLN A 76 15.19 -7.24 1.51
N LYS A 77 14.32 -7.75 2.39
CA LYS A 77 13.77 -9.11 2.30
C LYS A 77 12.23 -9.08 2.49
N PRO A 78 11.44 -9.57 1.53
CA PRO A 78 11.84 -10.03 0.20
C PRO A 78 12.40 -8.89 -0.67
N HIS A 79 13.18 -9.24 -1.69
CA HIS A 79 13.62 -8.33 -2.76
C HIS A 79 13.10 -8.84 -4.11
N LEU A 80 12.53 -7.95 -4.91
CA LEU A 80 12.08 -8.26 -6.27
C LEU A 80 12.12 -7.02 -7.15
N SER A 81 12.95 -7.01 -8.18
CA SER A 81 13.07 -5.85 -9.07
C SER A 81 11.79 -5.55 -9.87
N ALA A 82 11.61 -4.29 -10.28
CA ALA A 82 10.50 -3.91 -11.17
C ALA A 82 10.55 -4.63 -12.54
N ASP A 83 11.74 -5.03 -13.00
CA ASP A 83 11.90 -5.85 -14.20
C ASP A 83 11.38 -7.28 -13.99
N SER A 84 11.65 -7.87 -12.83
CA SER A 84 11.09 -9.16 -12.45
C SER A 84 9.56 -9.09 -12.35
N ILE A 85 8.99 -8.04 -11.74
CA ILE A 85 7.53 -7.84 -11.71
C ILE A 85 6.98 -7.75 -13.14
N SER A 86 7.59 -6.96 -14.02
CA SER A 86 7.16 -6.84 -15.42
C SER A 86 7.16 -8.19 -16.13
N ARG A 87 8.23 -8.98 -15.98
CA ARG A 87 8.36 -10.32 -16.57
C ARG A 87 7.33 -11.30 -16.01
N LEU A 88 7.18 -11.37 -14.69
CA LEU A 88 6.31 -12.34 -14.00
C LEU A 88 4.82 -12.04 -14.23
N THR A 89 4.45 -10.76 -14.32
CA THR A 89 3.06 -10.35 -14.59
C THR A 89 2.72 -10.27 -16.08
N GLY A 90 3.74 -10.27 -16.95
CA GLY A 90 3.59 -10.03 -18.40
C GLY A 90 3.21 -8.58 -18.75
N VAL A 91 3.17 -7.66 -17.79
CA VAL A 91 2.82 -6.25 -18.01
C VAL A 91 4.09 -5.45 -18.34
N PRO A 92 4.15 -4.72 -19.47
CA PRO A 92 5.31 -3.93 -19.83
C PRO A 92 5.67 -2.89 -18.76
N LYS A 93 6.97 -2.69 -18.51
CA LYS A 93 7.48 -1.76 -17.48
C LYS A 93 6.96 -0.32 -17.64
N SER A 94 6.80 0.16 -18.87
CA SER A 94 6.24 1.49 -19.15
C SER A 94 4.78 1.59 -18.69
N THR A 95 3.96 0.58 -19.02
CA THR A 95 2.57 0.47 -18.57
C THR A 95 2.48 0.37 -17.05
N LEU A 96 3.36 -0.43 -16.44
CA LEU A 96 3.46 -0.60 -15.00
C LEU A 96 3.70 0.74 -14.30
N ARG A 97 4.76 1.47 -14.70
CA ARG A 97 5.09 2.78 -14.12
C ARG A 97 4.00 3.81 -14.34
N ALA A 98 3.40 3.85 -15.53
CA ALA A 98 2.32 4.79 -15.83
C ALA A 98 1.09 4.54 -14.95
N LYS A 99 0.72 3.26 -14.75
CA LYS A 99 -0.41 2.89 -13.90
C LYS A 99 -0.11 3.09 -12.41
N ALA A 100 1.10 2.76 -11.95
CA ALA A 100 1.60 3.04 -10.61
C ALA A 100 1.53 4.54 -10.27
N LYS A 101 2.05 5.39 -11.17
CA LYS A 101 1.93 6.84 -11.03
C LYS A 101 0.47 7.29 -10.90
N LEU A 102 -0.43 6.75 -11.72
CA LEU A 102 -1.86 7.06 -11.63
C LEU A 102 -2.45 6.68 -10.26
N ILE A 103 -2.10 5.52 -9.71
CA ILE A 103 -2.56 5.09 -8.37
C ILE A 103 -2.09 6.09 -7.31
N CYS A 104 -0.79 6.43 -7.31
CA CYS A 104 -0.21 7.40 -6.39
C CYS A 104 -0.90 8.77 -6.48
N ASP A 105 -1.08 9.29 -7.70
CA ASP A 105 -1.74 10.57 -7.93
C ASP A 105 -3.22 10.54 -7.47
N LEU A 106 -3.94 9.44 -7.73
CA LEU A 106 -5.36 9.30 -7.35
C LEU A 106 -5.57 9.20 -5.84
N LEU A 107 -4.66 8.54 -5.13
CA LEU A 107 -4.79 8.22 -3.72
C LEU A 107 -3.96 9.13 -2.81
N GLY A 108 -3.12 9.99 -3.39
CA GLY A 108 -2.18 10.82 -2.63
C GLY A 108 -1.11 9.99 -1.91
N ILE A 109 -0.79 8.80 -2.43
CA ILE A 109 0.22 7.92 -1.83
C ILE A 109 1.60 8.55 -2.04
N ARG A 110 2.35 8.64 -0.95
CA ARG A 110 3.72 9.16 -0.94
C ARG A 110 4.70 8.04 -0.57
N PRO A 111 6.01 8.22 -0.82
CA PRO A 111 7.02 7.34 -0.25
C PRO A 111 6.81 7.19 1.26
N MET A 112 6.94 5.97 1.78
CA MET A 112 6.71 5.64 3.19
C MET A 112 5.29 5.94 3.69
N GLU A 113 4.27 5.89 2.83
CA GLU A 113 2.85 5.99 3.23
C GLU A 113 2.54 5.03 4.40
N PRO A 114 2.29 5.54 5.64
CA PRO A 114 2.23 4.70 6.83
C PRO A 114 1.18 3.60 6.75
N GLU A 115 0.04 3.87 6.11
CA GLU A 115 -1.02 2.87 5.96
C GLU A 115 -0.63 1.70 5.06
N LEU A 116 0.33 1.88 4.15
CA LEU A 116 0.81 0.88 3.21
C LEU A 116 2.23 0.40 3.53
N CYS A 117 2.74 0.75 4.71
CA CYS A 117 4.08 0.43 5.17
C CYS A 117 4.08 -0.90 5.94
N ARG A 118 5.09 -1.73 5.70
CA ARG A 118 5.34 -2.97 6.43
C ARG A 118 5.65 -2.69 7.89
N ARG A 119 5.25 -3.61 8.76
CA ARG A 119 5.40 -3.50 10.21
C ARG A 119 6.85 -3.32 10.65
N GLU A 120 7.79 -4.00 9.99
CA GLU A 120 9.23 -3.87 10.27
C GLU A 120 9.79 -2.47 9.96
N LEU A 121 9.16 -1.74 9.02
CA LEU A 121 9.58 -0.41 8.59
C LEU A 121 8.91 0.70 9.41
N LEU A 122 7.76 0.44 10.03
CA LEU A 122 7.02 1.42 10.84
C LEU A 122 7.84 2.09 11.97
N PRO A 123 8.71 1.38 12.72
CA PRO A 123 9.56 2.02 13.74
C PRO A 123 10.48 3.12 13.17
N GLN A 124 10.93 2.94 11.91
CA GLN A 124 11.84 3.86 11.22
C GLN A 124 11.10 4.84 10.30
N ASN A 125 9.78 4.71 10.18
CA ASN A 125 8.97 5.54 9.30
C ASN A 125 8.70 6.90 9.96
N PRO A 126 9.28 8.01 9.45
CA PRO A 126 9.11 9.31 10.07
C PRO A 126 7.66 9.80 10.01
N LEU A 127 6.89 9.43 8.98
CA LEU A 127 5.50 9.87 8.82
C LEU A 127 4.53 9.11 9.72
N ALA A 128 4.87 7.88 10.11
CA ALA A 128 4.00 7.04 10.93
C ALA A 128 3.80 7.56 12.35
N TRP A 129 4.68 8.44 12.83
CA TRP A 129 4.66 8.97 14.20
C TRP A 129 4.32 10.46 14.26
N LEU A 130 4.01 11.10 13.13
CA LEU A 130 3.58 12.50 13.12
C LEU A 130 2.07 12.57 13.42
N ILE A 131 1.73 13.28 14.49
CA ILE A 131 0.36 13.54 14.91
C ILE A 131 0.12 15.03 15.09
N GLU A 132 -1.14 15.46 15.01
CA GLU A 132 -1.53 16.83 15.35
C GLU A 132 -1.97 16.89 16.82
N VAL A 133 -1.35 17.78 17.59
CA VAL A 133 -1.71 18.09 18.98
C VAL A 133 -1.86 19.61 19.08
N ASP A 134 -3.05 20.08 19.46
CA ASP A 134 -3.37 21.51 19.59
C ASP A 134 -3.01 22.35 18.34
N GLY A 135 -3.23 21.80 17.15
CA GLY A 135 -2.95 22.46 15.86
C GLY A 135 -1.47 22.43 15.44
N LEU A 136 -0.60 21.75 16.18
CA LEU A 136 0.82 21.58 15.85
C LEU A 136 1.11 20.12 15.46
N ILE A 137 1.85 19.94 14.36
CA ILE A 137 2.37 18.64 13.97
C ILE A 137 3.58 18.32 14.85
N VAL A 138 3.51 17.22 15.60
CA VAL A 138 4.54 16.77 16.53
C VAL A 138 4.92 15.31 16.28
N GLU A 139 6.16 14.97 16.63
CA GLU A 139 6.64 13.58 16.66
C GLU A 139 6.15 12.91 17.95
N SER A 140 5.24 11.94 17.84
CA SER A 140 4.55 11.37 18.99
C SER A 140 5.51 10.70 19.98
N ARG A 141 6.63 10.12 19.52
CA ARG A 141 7.57 9.41 20.39
C ARG A 141 8.30 10.32 21.36
N THR A 142 8.31 11.63 21.11
CA THR A 142 8.89 12.63 22.03
C THR A 142 7.85 13.25 22.95
N MET A 143 6.56 12.90 22.79
CA MET A 143 5.47 13.42 23.63
C MET A 143 5.35 12.65 24.95
N PRO A 144 4.70 13.24 25.98
CA PRO A 144 4.40 12.54 27.23
C PRO A 144 3.66 11.19 27.02
N PRO A 145 3.88 10.19 27.88
CA PRO A 145 3.27 8.87 27.76
C PRO A 145 1.75 8.89 27.57
N GLU A 146 1.07 9.81 28.25
CA GLU A 146 -0.39 9.96 28.19
C GLU A 146 -0.88 10.32 26.78
N ILE A 147 -0.13 11.19 26.09
CA ILE A 147 -0.43 11.56 24.69
C ILE A 147 -0.13 10.38 23.76
N GLN A 148 0.95 9.65 24.00
CA GLN A 148 1.29 8.47 23.19
C GLN A 148 0.23 7.37 23.33
N GLU A 149 -0.23 7.09 24.54
CA GLU A 149 -1.29 6.10 24.81
C GLU A 149 -2.61 6.52 24.17
N GLU A 150 -3.00 7.79 24.27
CA GLU A 150 -4.19 8.31 23.62
C GLU A 150 -4.08 8.23 22.09
N ALA A 151 -2.92 8.56 21.52
CA ALA A 151 -2.67 8.44 20.09
C ALA A 151 -2.78 6.99 19.60
N ARG A 152 -2.25 6.02 20.36
CA ARG A 152 -2.43 4.58 20.07
C ARG A 152 -3.90 4.17 20.16
N ARG A 153 -4.60 4.57 21.22
CA ARG A 153 -6.03 4.28 21.44
C ARG A 153 -6.90 4.78 20.28
N ARG A 154 -6.55 5.94 19.72
CA ARG A 154 -7.24 6.53 18.56
C ARG A 154 -6.77 5.98 17.21
N GLY A 155 -5.75 5.13 17.19
CA GLY A 155 -5.14 4.59 15.97
C GLY A 155 -4.40 5.64 15.14
N LEU A 156 -3.92 6.72 15.77
CA LEU A 156 -3.18 7.80 15.10
C LEU A 156 -1.70 7.46 14.89
N ILE A 157 -1.16 6.53 15.68
CA ILE A 157 0.20 6.00 15.53
C ILE A 157 0.19 4.47 15.56
N PRO A 158 1.20 3.81 14.98
CA PRO A 158 1.30 2.36 14.98
C PRO A 158 1.24 1.75 16.38
N ASP A 159 0.55 0.62 16.48
CA ASP A 159 0.69 -0.30 17.60
C ASP A 159 1.74 -1.36 17.24
N LEU A 160 2.92 -1.24 17.86
CA LEU A 160 4.06 -2.14 17.64
C LEU A 160 4.13 -3.29 18.65
N ALA A 161 3.17 -3.39 19.58
CA ALA A 161 3.07 -4.47 20.55
C ALA A 161 2.84 -5.84 19.89
#